data_AF-A0A3C1RVR8-F1
#
_entry.id   AF-A0A3C1RVR8-F1
#
_cell.length_a   1.000
_cell.length_b   1.000
_cell.length_c   1.000
_cell.angle_alpha   90.00
_cell.angle_beta   90.00
_cell.angle_gamma   90.00
#
_symmetry.space_group_name_H-M   'P 1'
#
loop_
_entity.id
_entity.type
_entity.pdbx_description
1 polymer ?
#
loop_
_entity_poly.entity_id
_entity_poly.type
_entity_poly.pdbx_seq_one_letter_code
_entity_poly.pdbx_strand_id
1 'polypeptide(L)'
;MSSENLLTSTDVLHLLVKGIDKTTLEAKLSISSWTFTLAQGGSKSGQGKIWISPNSQCSVRIMTQPNGLSYVRVYNGPGGGAPGEQPLNGLGKPGSRRETHFYLISSPNS
;
A
#
# COMPACT_ATOMS: atom_id res chain seq x y z
N MET A 1 -12.66 19.77 -1.68
CA MET A 1 -11.88 18.85 -0.82
C MET A 1 -10.41 19.13 -1.10
N SER A 2 -9.59 19.41 -0.09
CA SER A 2 -8.15 19.55 -0.31
C SER A 2 -7.61 18.24 -0.86
N SER A 3 -6.93 18.29 -2.01
CA SER A 3 -6.15 17.18 -2.52
C SER A 3 -4.91 17.06 -1.64
N GLU A 4 -5.02 16.32 -0.54
CA GLU A 4 -3.83 15.90 0.20
C GLU A 4 -3.02 14.98 -0.71
N ASN A 5 -1.99 15.55 -1.34
CA ASN A 5 -1.03 14.79 -2.12
C ASN A 5 -0.33 13.82 -1.18
N LEU A 6 -0.44 12.53 -1.47
CA LEU A 6 0.30 11.51 -0.74
C LEU A 6 1.75 11.61 -1.17
N LEU A 7 2.64 12.05 -0.29
CA LEU A 7 4.07 12.20 -0.62
C LEU A 7 4.94 11.25 0.20
N THR A 8 4.45 10.81 1.36
CA THR A 8 5.20 10.03 2.33
C THR A 8 4.49 8.71 2.67
N SER A 9 5.24 7.78 3.26
CA SER A 9 4.68 6.57 3.83
C SER A 9 3.67 6.88 4.95
N THR A 10 3.90 7.93 5.73
CA THR A 10 3.02 8.37 6.82
C THR A 10 1.63 8.76 6.32
N ASP A 11 1.55 9.47 5.19
CA ASP A 11 0.26 9.86 4.59
C ASP A 11 -0.56 8.63 4.22
N VAL A 12 0.09 7.64 3.61
CA VAL A 12 -0.56 6.37 3.24
C VAL A 12 -0.97 5.59 4.49
N LEU A 13 -0.10 5.50 5.50
CA LEU A 13 -0.39 4.80 6.75
C LEU A 13 -1.59 5.41 7.48
N HIS A 14 -1.73 6.74 7.50
CA HIS A 14 -2.92 7.40 8.05
C HIS A 14 -4.22 6.98 7.35
N LEU A 15 -4.21 6.84 6.02
CA LEU A 15 -5.36 6.34 5.28
C LEU A 15 -5.68 4.87 5.62
N LEU A 16 -4.65 4.02 5.68
CA LEU A 16 -4.81 2.60 6.00
C LEU A 16 -5.36 2.39 7.42
N VAL A 17 -4.87 3.15 8.41
CA VAL A 17 -5.35 3.08 9.80
C VAL A 17 -6.80 3.56 9.92
N LYS A 18 -7.22 4.56 9.13
CA LYS A 18 -8.61 5.03 9.08
C LYS A 18 -9.56 4.05 8.38
N GLY A 19 -9.03 3.07 7.66
CA GLY A 19 -9.80 2.19 6.79
C GLY A 19 -10.06 2.86 5.43
N ILE A 20 -9.58 2.22 4.37
CA ILE A 20 -9.73 2.67 2.99
C ILE A 20 -9.90 1.44 2.08
N ASP A 21 -10.72 1.55 1.04
CA ASP A 21 -10.86 0.50 0.04
C ASP A 21 -9.75 0.59 -1.02
N LYS A 22 -9.58 -0.50 -1.77
CA LYS A 22 -8.53 -0.61 -2.80
C LYS A 22 -8.67 0.44 -3.89
N THR A 23 -9.87 0.65 -4.41
CA THR A 23 -10.12 1.55 -5.54
C THR A 23 -9.80 2.98 -5.14
N THR A 24 -10.27 3.41 -3.97
CA THR A 24 -9.98 4.76 -3.44
C THR A 24 -8.49 4.95 -3.15
N LEU A 25 -7.80 3.95 -2.59
CA LEU A 25 -6.37 4.04 -2.34
C LEU A 25 -5.56 4.17 -3.64
N GLU A 26 -5.82 3.32 -4.63
CA GLU A 26 -5.14 3.38 -5.94
C GLU A 26 -5.42 4.70 -6.67
N ALA A 27 -6.65 5.22 -6.60
CA ALA A 27 -7.00 6.52 -7.17
C ALA A 27 -6.20 7.67 -6.53
N LYS A 28 -6.08 7.68 -5.19
CA LYS A 28 -5.31 8.69 -4.47
C LYS A 28 -3.81 8.61 -4.77
N LEU A 29 -3.25 7.42 -4.88
CA LEU A 29 -1.84 7.21 -5.27
C LEU A 29 -1.59 7.73 -6.69
N SER A 30 -2.48 7.42 -7.63
CA SER A 30 -2.42 7.90 -9.02
C SER A 30 -2.48 9.43 -9.12
N ILE A 31 -3.45 10.07 -8.44
CA ILE A 31 -3.57 11.54 -8.40
C ILE A 31 -2.32 12.18 -7.77
N SER A 32 -1.70 11.51 -6.82
CA SER A 32 -0.46 11.96 -6.15
C SER A 32 0.81 11.65 -6.96
N SER A 33 0.67 11.29 -8.25
CA SER A 33 1.78 10.98 -9.16
C SER A 33 2.66 9.81 -8.73
N TRP A 34 2.14 8.88 -7.93
CA TRP A 34 2.83 7.61 -7.69
C TRP A 34 2.78 6.77 -8.96
N THR A 35 3.89 6.13 -9.30
CA THR A 35 3.95 5.18 -10.41
C THR A 35 3.80 3.77 -9.87
N PHE A 36 3.36 2.81 -10.69
CA PHE A 36 3.30 1.42 -10.26
C PHE A 36 3.92 0.46 -11.25
N THR A 37 4.43 -0.64 -10.71
CA THR A 37 4.77 -1.85 -11.45
C THR A 37 3.82 -2.98 -11.05
N LEU A 38 3.60 -3.92 -11.97
CA LEU A 38 2.84 -5.12 -11.66
C LEU A 38 3.64 -6.00 -10.70
N ALA A 39 2.97 -6.52 -9.69
CA ALA A 39 3.56 -7.41 -8.70
C ALA A 39 2.84 -8.76 -8.72
N GLN A 40 3.63 -9.82 -8.65
CA GLN A 40 3.12 -11.17 -8.51
C GLN A 40 3.61 -11.75 -7.19
N GLY A 41 2.66 -12.15 -6.34
CA GLY A 41 2.93 -12.91 -5.14
C GLY A 41 2.85 -14.41 -5.40
N GLY A 42 3.16 -15.20 -4.38
CA GLY A 42 2.91 -16.64 -4.40
C GLY A 42 1.41 -16.98 -4.38
N SER A 43 1.10 -18.28 -4.39
CA SER A 43 -0.27 -18.82 -4.45
C SER A 43 -1.25 -18.23 -3.43
N LYS A 44 -0.76 -17.80 -2.26
CA LYS A 44 -1.57 -17.19 -1.19
C LYS A 44 -1.76 -15.67 -1.32
N SER A 45 -0.92 -15.00 -2.10
CA SER A 45 -0.88 -13.54 -2.20
C SER A 45 -1.52 -13.02 -3.48
N GLY A 46 -1.58 -13.84 -4.53
CA GLY A 46 -2.16 -13.49 -5.82
C GLY A 46 -1.38 -12.39 -6.55
N GLN A 47 -2.10 -11.57 -7.32
CA GLN A 47 -1.54 -10.48 -8.13
C GLN A 47 -1.74 -9.13 -7.45
N GLY A 48 -0.96 -8.14 -7.86
CA GLY A 48 -1.00 -6.83 -7.23
C GLY A 48 -0.20 -5.77 -7.96
N LYS A 49 0.02 -4.66 -7.27
CA LYS A 49 0.82 -3.52 -7.71
C LYS A 49 1.80 -3.12 -6.62
N ILE A 50 3.00 -2.71 -7.00
CA ILE A 50 3.92 -1.95 -6.14
C ILE A 50 3.86 -0.52 -6.63
N TRP A 51 3.30 0.37 -5.82
CA TRP A 51 3.27 1.80 -6.06
C TRP A 51 4.52 2.44 -5.44
N ILE A 52 5.20 3.30 -6.18
CA ILE A 52 6.46 3.93 -5.80
C ILE A 52 6.21 5.44 -5.65
N SER A 53 6.66 6.01 -4.53
CA SER A 53 6.46 7.44 -4.27
C SER A 53 7.21 8.30 -5.30
N PRO A 54 6.74 9.52 -5.61
CA PRO A 54 7.38 10.39 -6.60
C PRO A 54 8.84 10.73 -6.30
N ASN A 55 9.22 10.71 -5.02
CA ASN A 55 10.58 10.94 -4.54
C ASN A 55 11.40 9.64 -4.37
N SER A 56 10.84 8.47 -4.72
CA SER A 56 11.46 7.15 -4.57
C SER A 56 11.93 6.80 -3.16
N GLN A 57 11.35 7.41 -2.12
CA GLN A 57 11.71 7.15 -0.72
C GLN A 57 10.89 6.03 -0.07
N CYS A 58 9.73 5.68 -0.63
CA CYS A 58 8.88 4.63 -0.08
C CYS A 58 8.04 3.94 -1.16
N SER A 59 7.42 2.83 -0.79
CA SER A 59 6.53 2.10 -1.68
C SER A 59 5.34 1.50 -0.93
N VAL A 60 4.27 1.25 -1.69
CA VAL A 60 3.03 0.66 -1.22
C VAL A 60 2.73 -0.56 -2.08
N ARG A 61 2.83 -1.75 -1.49
CA ARG A 61 2.50 -3.00 -2.16
C ARG A 61 1.06 -3.37 -1.84
N ILE A 62 0.22 -3.39 -2.87
CA ILE A 62 -1.20 -3.75 -2.80
C ILE A 62 -1.38 -5.09 -3.50
N MET A 63 -1.83 -6.12 -2.78
CA MET A 63 -2.02 -7.46 -3.31
C MET A 63 -3.48 -7.89 -3.16
N THR A 64 -4.01 -8.61 -4.15
CA THR A 64 -5.34 -9.22 -4.10
C THR A 64 -5.20 -10.73 -4.08
N GLN A 65 -5.70 -11.33 -3.01
CA GLN A 65 -5.70 -12.78 -2.79
C GLN A 65 -6.72 -13.46 -3.73
N PRO A 66 -6.59 -14.77 -3.98
CA PRO A 66 -7.54 -15.52 -4.82
C PRO A 66 -9.00 -15.47 -4.32
N ASN A 67 -9.23 -15.23 -3.03
CA ASN A 67 -10.57 -15.09 -2.44
C ASN A 67 -11.14 -13.66 -2.58
N GLY A 68 -10.46 -12.76 -3.31
CA GLY A 68 -10.87 -11.37 -3.50
C GLY A 68 -10.42 -10.39 -2.41
N LEU A 69 -9.95 -10.87 -1.25
CA LEU A 69 -9.48 -10.00 -0.19
C LEU A 69 -8.17 -9.30 -0.60
N SER A 70 -8.10 -7.99 -0.37
CA SER A 70 -6.92 -7.20 -0.67
C SER A 70 -6.22 -6.75 0.60
N TYR A 71 -4.89 -6.75 0.57
CA TYR A 71 -4.06 -6.27 1.66
C TYR A 71 -2.94 -5.38 1.14
N VAL A 72 -2.45 -4.53 2.03
CA VAL A 72 -1.41 -3.55 1.77
C VAL A 72 -0.25 -3.72 2.74
N ARG A 73 0.96 -3.52 2.22
CA ARG A 73 2.18 -3.30 3.01
C ARG A 73 2.85 -2.03 2.51
N VAL A 74 3.22 -1.15 3.44
CA VAL A 74 4.00 0.07 3.16
C VAL A 74 5.45 -0.20 3.54
N TYR A 75 6.41 0.22 2.72
CA TYR A 75 7.85 -0.01 2.94
C TYR A 75 8.60 1.32 2.98
N ASN A 76 9.69 1.36 3.74
CA ASN A 76 10.62 2.49 3.85
C ASN A 76 11.61 2.63 2.67
N GLY A 77 11.29 2.02 1.51
CA GLY A 77 12.06 2.12 0.28
C GLY A 77 11.19 1.82 -0.94
N PRO A 78 11.68 2.09 -2.16
CA PRO A 78 10.90 2.05 -3.40
C PRO A 78 10.66 0.63 -3.96
N GLY A 79 11.40 -0.38 -3.51
CA GLY A 79 11.46 -1.71 -4.11
C GLY A 79 10.33 -2.66 -3.73
N GLY A 80 9.37 -2.25 -2.89
CA GLY A 80 8.24 -3.09 -2.49
C GLY A 80 8.64 -4.30 -1.62
N GLY A 81 9.72 -4.15 -0.84
CA GLY A 81 10.33 -5.20 -0.02
C GLY A 81 11.65 -5.72 -0.58
N ALA A 82 12.44 -4.86 -1.23
CA ALA A 82 13.79 -5.18 -1.66
C ALA A 82 14.74 -5.39 -0.45
N PRO A 83 15.92 -6.01 -0.63
CA PRO A 83 16.88 -6.18 0.45
C PRO A 83 17.18 -4.86 1.17
N GLY A 84 17.05 -4.86 2.51
CA GLY A 84 17.23 -3.67 3.36
C GLY A 84 15.95 -2.88 3.64
N GLU A 85 14.88 -3.09 2.87
CA GLU A 85 13.59 -2.45 3.12
C GLU A 85 12.80 -3.19 4.20
N GLN A 86 12.16 -2.42 5.07
CA GLN A 86 11.33 -2.91 6.15
C GLN A 86 9.88 -2.46 5.96
N PRO A 87 8.90 -3.37 6.16
CA PRO A 87 7.51 -2.99 6.17
C PRO A 87 7.21 -2.13 7.41
N LEU A 88 6.38 -1.12 7.25
CA LEU A 88 6.02 -0.16 8.29
C LEU A 88 4.65 -0.48 8.90
N ASN A 89 4.54 -0.30 10.22
CA ASN A 89 3.29 -0.37 10.97
C ASN A 89 2.56 0.98 10.94
N GLY A 90 1.40 1.07 11.59
CA GLY A 90 0.57 2.29 11.61
C GLY A 90 1.24 3.52 12.25
N LEU A 91 2.38 3.34 12.92
CA LEU A 91 3.19 4.41 13.52
C LEU A 91 4.42 4.76 12.66
N GLY A 92 4.54 4.22 11.45
CA GLY A 92 5.68 4.46 10.57
C GLY A 92 6.97 3.75 10.99
N LYS A 93 6.89 2.72 11.83
CA LYS A 93 8.06 1.97 12.32
C LYS A 93 8.07 0.55 11.75
N PRO A 94 9.26 -0.07 11.56
CA PRO A 94 9.35 -1.50 11.29
C PRO A 94 8.55 -2.31 12.31
N GLY A 95 7.87 -3.36 11.86
CA GLY A 95 7.01 -4.17 12.72
C GLY A 95 6.87 -5.61 12.24
N SER A 96 6.20 -6.41 13.07
CA SER A 96 5.84 -7.79 12.74
C SER A 96 4.84 -7.85 11.59
N ARG A 97 4.71 -9.03 10.98
CA ARG A 97 3.75 -9.26 9.89
C ARG A 97 2.33 -8.78 10.23
N ARG A 98 1.88 -8.99 11.47
CA ARG A 98 0.53 -8.65 11.93
C ARG A 98 0.32 -7.13 12.03
N GLU A 99 1.38 -6.38 12.33
CA GLU A 99 1.33 -4.93 12.50
C GLU A 99 1.46 -4.17 11.18
N THR A 100 2.04 -4.82 10.15
CA THR A 100 2.32 -4.19 8.86
C THR A 100 1.44 -4.68 7.72
N HIS A 101 0.53 -5.63 7.97
CA HIS A 101 -0.49 -6.07 6.99
C HIS A 101 -1.78 -5.31 7.25
N PHE A 102 -2.11 -4.39 6.36
CA PHE A 102 -3.37 -3.65 6.41
C PHE A 102 -4.35 -4.31 5.45
N TYR A 103 -5.43 -4.87 5.97
CA TYR A 103 -6.51 -5.36 5.13
C TYR A 103 -7.37 -4.18 4.70
N LEU A 104 -7.65 -4.11 3.39
CA LEU A 104 -8.50 -3.07 2.84
C LEU A 104 -9.96 -3.43 3.05
N ILE A 105 -10.79 -2.42 3.32
CA ILE A 105 -12.23 -2.62 3.40
C ILE A 105 -12.75 -2.96 2.00
N SER A 106 -13.75 -3.83 1.93
CA SER A 106 -14.46 -4.08 0.68
C SER A 106 -15.16 -2.79 0.25
N SER A 107 -15.05 -2.40 -1.03
CA SER A 107 -15.87 -1.32 -1.56
C SER A 107 -17.36 -1.68 -1.35
N PRO A 108 -18.21 -0.76 -0.88
CA PRO A 108 -19.64 -1.03 -0.84
C PRO A 108 -20.08 -1.33 -2.27
N ASN A 109 -20.81 -2.44 -2.45
CA ASN A 109 -21.36 -2.83 -3.76
C ASN A 109 -22.10 -1.62 -4.35
N SER A 110 -21.58 -1.09 -5.46
CA SER A 110 -22.27 -0.11 -6.31
C SER A 110 -23.49 -0.72 -6.97
#